data_AF-A0A011NLK9-F1
#
_entry.id   AF-A0A011NLK9-F1
#
_cell.length_a   1.000
_cell.length_b   1.000
_cell.length_c   1.000
_cell.angle_alpha   90.00
_cell.angle_beta   90.00
_cell.angle_gamma   90.00
#
_symmetry.space_group_name_H-M   'P 1'
#
loop_
_entity.id
_entity.type
_entity.pdbx_description
1 polymer ?
#
loop_
_entity_poly.entity_id
_entity_poly.type
_entity_poly.pdbx_seq_one_letter_code
_entity_poly.pdbx_strand_id
1 'polypeptide(L)'
;MSSSSKLVSLVSADLIAAAADELKRRRLSAAAAAAPSPTSAGATPKAPKGGKGRKATKGKAAARSLCKLRLTQDEYRQLRQLKRQLAATGVSASRQELVRAGLLMLVHLDRAAFLLALRDVVAAEPVPQQTA
;
A
#
# COMPACT_ATOMS: atom_id res chain seq x y z
N MET A 1 -40.40 -2.55 -5.80
CA MET A 1 -39.77 -1.27 -6.21
C MET A 1 -38.30 -1.46 -6.61
N SER A 2 -37.99 -2.39 -7.53
CA SER A 2 -36.60 -2.84 -7.80
C SER A 2 -35.97 -2.33 -9.10
N SER A 3 -36.60 -1.39 -9.79
CA SER A 3 -36.10 -0.86 -11.07
C SER A 3 -35.25 0.42 -10.91
N SER A 4 -35.42 1.18 -9.83
CA SER A 4 -34.75 2.48 -9.66
C SER A 4 -33.26 2.35 -9.29
N SER A 5 -32.89 1.36 -8.48
CA SER A 5 -31.50 1.18 -8.01
C SER A 5 -30.54 0.73 -9.11
N LYS A 6 -31.02 -0.02 -10.12
CA LYS A 6 -30.22 -0.45 -11.26
C LYS A 6 -29.86 0.71 -12.19
N LEU A 7 -30.79 1.65 -12.39
CA LEU A 7 -30.54 2.85 -13.20
C LEU A 7 -29.54 3.79 -12.51
N VAL A 8 -29.64 3.99 -11.20
CA VAL A 8 -28.67 4.78 -10.43
C VAL A 8 -27.27 4.17 -10.45
N SER A 9 -27.17 2.83 -10.40
CA SER A 9 -25.90 2.11 -10.51
C SER A 9 -25.27 2.23 -11.90
N LEU A 10 -26.08 2.23 -12.97
CA LEU A 10 -25.59 2.39 -14.35
C LEU A 10 -25.07 3.80 -14.58
N VAL A 11 -25.83 4.81 -14.15
CA VAL A 11 -25.44 6.24 -14.25
C VAL A 11 -24.16 6.50 -13.46
N SER A 12 -23.98 5.87 -12.31
CA SER A 12 -22.76 5.99 -11.51
C SER A 12 -21.53 5.40 -12.23
N ALA A 13 -21.69 4.29 -12.95
CA ALA A 13 -20.60 3.66 -13.70
C ALA A 13 -20.15 4.53 -14.88
N ASP A 14 -21.11 5.14 -15.60
CA ASP A 14 -20.82 6.03 -16.73
C ASP A 14 -20.10 7.32 -16.30
N LEU A 15 -20.49 7.89 -15.15
CA LEU A 15 -19.82 9.06 -14.57
C LEU A 15 -18.37 8.75 -14.16
N ILE A 16 -18.12 7.56 -13.61
CA ILE A 16 -16.76 7.11 -13.24
C ILE A 16 -15.91 6.90 -14.51
N ALA A 17 -16.47 6.30 -15.56
CA ALA A 17 -15.78 6.11 -16.83
C ALA A 17 -15.40 7.44 -17.48
N ALA A 18 -16.33 8.40 -17.52
CA ALA A 18 -16.07 9.74 -18.05
C ALA A 18 -14.97 10.49 -17.27
N ALA A 19 -14.97 10.40 -15.94
CA ALA A 19 -13.95 11.01 -15.10
C ALA A 19 -12.55 10.38 -15.31
N ALA A 20 -12.49 9.06 -15.54
CA ALA A 20 -11.25 8.37 -15.84
C ALA A 20 -10.65 8.82 -17.19
N ASP A 21 -11.48 9.01 -18.21
CA ASP A 21 -11.06 9.50 -19.51
C ASP A 21 -10.57 10.95 -19.45
N GLU A 22 -11.22 11.81 -18.67
CA GLU A 22 -10.75 13.18 -18.45
C GLU A 22 -9.37 13.20 -17.75
N LEU A 23 -9.17 12.36 -16.73
CA LEU A 23 -7.87 12.23 -16.06
C LEU A 23 -6.77 11.75 -17.02
N LYS A 24 -7.10 10.83 -17.92
CA LYS A 24 -6.18 10.34 -18.95
C LYS A 24 -5.80 11.45 -19.93
N ARG A 25 -6.76 12.27 -20.38
CA ARG A 25 -6.51 13.44 -21.23
C ARG A 25 -5.59 14.46 -20.54
N ARG A 26 -5.87 14.81 -19.27
CA ARG A 26 -5.04 15.74 -18.48
C ARG A 26 -3.60 15.25 -18.30
N ARG A 27 -3.39 13.94 -18.15
CA ARG A 27 -2.04 13.35 -18.04
C ARG A 27 -1.27 13.42 -19.36
N LEU A 28 -1.95 13.20 -20.49
CA LEU A 28 -1.33 13.30 -21.81
C LEU A 28 -1.00 14.75 -22.17
N SER A 29 -1.85 15.71 -21.79
CA SER A 29 -1.56 17.14 -21.99
C SER A 29 -0.43 17.64 -21.09
N ALA A 30 -0.34 17.17 -19.83
CA ALA A 30 0.76 17.53 -18.93
C ALA A 30 2.11 16.93 -19.38
N ALA A 31 2.12 15.77 -20.04
CA ALA A 31 3.33 15.18 -20.59
C ALA A 31 3.88 15.95 -21.81
N ALA A 32 3.02 16.66 -22.55
CA ALA A 32 3.43 17.50 -23.68
C ALA A 32 4.09 18.83 -23.25
N ALA A 33 3.88 19.26 -22.00
CA ALA A 33 4.50 20.48 -21.45
C ALA A 33 5.89 20.24 -20.81
N ALA A 34 6.34 18.99 -20.74
CA ALA A 34 7.62 18.60 -20.15
C ALA A 34 8.66 18.16 -21.20
N ALA A 35 8.74 18.87 -22.32
CA ALA A 35 9.83 18.72 -23.29
C ALA A 35 11.11 19.39 -22.74
N PRO A 36 12.24 18.67 -22.59
CA PRO A 36 13.50 19.26 -22.14
C PRO A 36 14.17 20.03 -23.28
N SER A 37 14.48 21.30 -23.07
CA SER A 37 15.36 22.11 -23.92
C SER A 37 16.81 21.61 -23.82
N PRO A 38 17.56 21.51 -24.93
CA PRO A 38 18.96 21.07 -24.93
C PRO A 38 19.89 22.27 -24.73
N THR A 39 20.72 22.23 -23.69
CA THR A 39 21.88 23.14 -23.61
C THR A 39 23.14 22.33 -23.32
N SER A 40 24.02 22.37 -24.31
CA SER A 40 25.35 21.77 -24.36
C SER A 40 26.36 22.59 -23.55
N ALA A 41 27.32 21.92 -22.91
CA ALA A 41 28.78 22.20 -22.97
C ALA A 41 29.49 21.81 -21.66
N GLY A 42 30.47 20.90 -21.75
CA GLY A 42 31.52 20.78 -20.72
C GLY A 42 32.09 19.39 -20.47
N ALA A 43 33.10 19.00 -21.26
CA ALA A 43 34.19 18.05 -20.97
C ALA A 43 33.93 16.52 -20.92
N THR A 44 34.43 15.86 -21.98
CA THR A 44 34.69 14.42 -22.24
C THR A 44 35.91 13.85 -21.46
N PRO A 45 36.36 12.59 -21.66
CA PRO A 45 35.67 11.29 -21.59
C PRO A 45 36.49 10.25 -20.79
N LYS A 46 35.87 9.33 -20.03
CA LYS A 46 36.52 8.04 -19.71
C LYS A 46 35.51 6.88 -19.65
N ALA A 47 35.64 5.99 -20.62
CA ALA A 47 35.19 4.61 -20.61
C ALA A 47 36.29 3.81 -21.36
N PRO A 48 36.42 2.47 -21.29
CA PRO A 48 35.36 1.52 -20.96
C PRO A 48 35.79 0.24 -20.19
N LYS A 49 34.83 -0.71 -20.11
CA LYS A 49 34.89 -2.13 -19.69
C LYS A 49 34.59 -2.32 -18.20
N GLY A 50 33.50 -2.94 -17.76
CA GLY A 50 32.65 -4.01 -18.30
C GLY A 50 32.45 -4.99 -17.12
N GLY A 51 31.32 -5.63 -16.84
CA GLY A 51 29.96 -5.60 -17.32
C GLY A 51 29.16 -6.56 -16.43
N LYS A 52 27.87 -6.32 -16.20
CA LYS A 52 26.88 -7.40 -16.02
C LYS A 52 25.46 -6.85 -16.09
N GLY A 53 24.70 -7.39 -17.04
CA GLY A 53 23.27 -7.64 -16.84
C GLY A 53 22.34 -6.46 -17.07
N ARG A 54 22.12 -6.10 -18.34
CA ARG A 54 20.86 -5.53 -18.78
C ARG A 54 19.74 -6.54 -18.43
N LYS A 55 18.87 -6.25 -17.47
CA LYS A 55 17.56 -6.91 -17.41
C LYS A 55 16.46 -5.97 -16.93
N ALA A 56 15.70 -5.54 -17.94
CA ALA A 56 14.29 -5.19 -17.94
C ALA A 56 13.82 -4.16 -16.90
N THR A 57 13.44 -3.01 -17.43
CA THR A 57 12.22 -2.27 -17.04
C THR A 57 11.05 -3.24 -16.84
N LYS A 58 11.00 -3.88 -15.68
CA LYS A 58 9.89 -4.75 -15.25
C LYS A 58 8.79 -3.80 -14.82
N GLY A 59 7.85 -3.59 -15.75
CA GLY A 59 6.75 -2.64 -15.63
C GLY A 59 6.11 -2.66 -14.26
N LYS A 60 5.84 -1.46 -13.71
CA LYS A 60 5.04 -1.16 -12.51
C LYS A 60 4.72 -2.40 -11.68
N ALA A 61 5.73 -3.05 -11.10
CA ALA A 61 5.49 -3.99 -10.04
C ALA A 61 4.82 -3.14 -8.97
N ALA A 62 3.54 -3.40 -8.69
CA ALA A 62 2.68 -2.60 -7.82
C ALA A 62 3.53 -2.00 -6.70
N ALA A 63 3.70 -0.67 -6.73
CA ALA A 63 4.70 0.01 -5.92
C ALA A 63 4.49 -0.42 -4.47
N ARG A 64 5.38 -1.29 -3.97
CA ARG A 64 5.28 -1.80 -2.60
C ARG A 64 5.65 -0.65 -1.69
N SER A 65 4.64 0.03 -1.14
CA SER A 65 4.84 1.03 -0.11
C SER A 65 5.42 0.34 1.13
N LEU A 66 6.57 0.81 1.60
CA LEU A 66 7.15 0.35 2.85
C LEU A 66 6.35 0.96 4.02
N CYS A 67 5.71 0.13 4.83
CA CYS A 67 5.07 0.55 6.07
C CYS A 67 5.93 0.12 7.25
N LYS A 68 6.27 1.06 8.13
CA LYS A 68 6.97 0.80 9.40
C LYS A 68 5.95 0.83 10.53
N LEU A 69 5.64 -0.33 11.10
CA LEU A 69 4.74 -0.46 12.25
C LEU A 69 5.56 -0.44 13.55
N ARG A 70 5.17 0.41 14.49
CA ARG A 70 5.66 0.36 15.87
C ARG A 70 4.74 -0.59 16.63
N LEU A 71 5.34 -1.51 17.37
CA LEU A 71 4.64 -2.46 18.21
C LEU A 71 5.12 -2.29 19.64
N THR A 72 4.20 -2.39 20.59
CA THR A 72 4.54 -2.49 22.01
C THR A 72 5.26 -3.81 22.30
N GLN A 73 5.88 -3.92 23.46
CA GLN A 73 6.59 -5.14 23.85
C GLN A 73 5.62 -6.34 23.93
N ASP A 74 4.39 -6.10 24.40
CA ASP A 74 3.38 -7.14 24.59
C ASP A 74 2.84 -7.64 23.25
N GLU A 75 2.52 -6.74 22.32
CA GLU A 75 2.16 -7.10 20.94
C GLU A 75 3.24 -7.94 20.26
N TYR A 76 4.51 -7.58 20.49
CA TYR A 76 5.64 -8.35 19.96
C TYR A 76 5.72 -9.76 20.56
N ARG A 77 5.44 -9.92 21.86
CA ARG A 77 5.37 -11.23 22.52
C ARG A 77 4.23 -12.07 21.97
N GLN A 78 3.05 -11.48 21.76
CA GLN A 78 1.89 -12.16 21.17
C GLN A 78 2.20 -12.67 19.75
N LEU A 79 2.83 -11.84 18.90
CA LEU A 79 3.26 -12.28 17.56
C LEU A 79 4.26 -13.44 17.63
N ARG A 80 5.18 -13.43 18.60
CA ARG A 80 6.14 -14.53 18.78
C ARG A 80 5.44 -15.82 19.22
N GLN A 81 4.44 -15.72 20.09
CA GLN A 81 3.63 -16.86 20.52
C GLN A 81 2.84 -17.44 19.34
N LEU A 82 2.17 -16.59 18.56
CA LEU A 82 1.44 -17.01 17.37
C LEU A 82 2.35 -17.71 16.36
N LYS A 83 3.56 -17.18 16.13
CA LYS A 83 4.55 -17.83 15.26
C LYS A 83 4.95 -19.22 15.76
N ARG A 84 5.08 -19.42 17.08
CA ARG A 84 5.37 -20.73 17.66
C ARG A 84 4.21 -21.71 17.48
N GLN A 85 2.97 -21.24 17.66
CA GLN A 85 1.77 -22.05 17.45
C GLN A 85 1.67 -22.52 16.00
N LEU A 86 1.91 -21.64 15.04
CA LEU A 86 1.95 -22.02 13.62
C LEU A 86 3.09 -22.99 13.30
N ALA A 87 4.27 -22.80 13.90
CA ALA A 87 5.37 -23.72 13.71
C ALA A 87 5.04 -25.12 14.27
N ALA A 88 4.30 -25.21 15.36
CA ALA A 88 3.82 -26.48 15.91
C ALA A 88 2.86 -27.20 14.96
N THR A 89 2.14 -26.47 14.09
CA THR A 89 1.30 -27.04 13.02
C THR A 89 2.05 -27.18 11.69
N GLY A 90 3.38 -27.04 11.68
CA GLY A 90 4.22 -27.16 10.48
C GLY A 90 4.20 -25.95 9.53
N VAL A 91 3.58 -24.83 9.94
CA VAL A 91 3.50 -23.60 9.14
C VAL A 91 4.55 -22.61 9.60
N SER A 92 5.47 -22.24 8.71
CA SER A 92 6.41 -21.15 8.97
C SER A 92 5.84 -19.82 8.46
N ALA A 93 5.82 -18.80 9.32
CA ALA A 93 5.39 -17.46 8.97
C ALA A 93 6.37 -16.41 9.51
N SER A 94 6.68 -15.42 8.69
CA SER A 94 7.39 -14.21 9.08
C SER A 94 6.45 -13.25 9.81
N ARG A 95 7.03 -12.34 10.59
CA ARG A 95 6.26 -11.30 11.30
C ARG A 95 5.42 -10.45 10.33
N GLN A 96 5.99 -10.13 9.16
CA GLN A 96 5.29 -9.33 8.15
C GLN A 96 4.10 -10.09 7.55
N GLU A 97 4.22 -11.40 7.35
CA GLU A 97 3.12 -12.23 6.88
C GLU A 97 2.00 -12.32 7.90
N LEU A 98 2.34 -12.45 9.20
CA LEU A 98 1.33 -12.42 10.27
C LEU A 98 0.57 -11.10 10.32
N VAL A 99 1.29 -9.97 10.24
CA VAL A 99 0.65 -8.64 10.22
C VAL A 99 -0.22 -8.49 8.97
N ARG A 100 0.26 -8.93 7.79
CA ARG A 100 -0.54 -8.91 6.56
C ARG A 100 -1.77 -9.80 6.66
N ALA A 101 -1.66 -11.00 7.23
CA ALA A 101 -2.78 -11.90 7.44
C ALA A 101 -3.82 -11.26 8.36
N GLY A 102 -3.39 -10.63 9.46
CA GLY A 102 -4.27 -9.84 10.32
C GLY A 102 -5.00 -8.73 9.57
N LEU A 103 -4.28 -7.93 8.78
CA LEU A 103 -4.90 -6.87 7.95
C LEU A 103 -5.94 -7.42 6.97
N LEU A 104 -5.67 -8.58 6.35
CA LEU A 104 -6.65 -9.23 5.46
C LEU A 104 -7.88 -9.72 6.23
N MET A 105 -7.69 -10.24 7.45
CA MET A 105 -8.81 -10.63 8.30
C MET A 105 -9.69 -9.45 8.69
N LEU A 106 -9.11 -8.25 8.92
CA LEU A 106 -9.89 -7.05 9.26
C LEU A 106 -10.90 -6.68 8.16
N VAL A 107 -10.61 -6.98 6.89
CA VAL A 107 -11.52 -6.72 5.75
C VAL A 107 -12.77 -7.59 5.83
N HIS A 108 -12.70 -8.73 6.50
CA HIS A 108 -13.79 -9.68 6.63
C HIS A 108 -14.57 -9.55 7.95
N LEU A 109 -14.18 -8.61 8.82
CA LEU A 109 -14.91 -8.36 10.07
C LEU A 109 -16.17 -7.54 9.81
N ASP A 110 -17.23 -7.85 10.56
CA ASP A 110 -18.40 -6.98 10.63
C ASP A 110 -18.03 -5.62 11.23
N ARG A 111 -18.74 -4.58 10.79
CA ARG A 111 -18.49 -3.20 11.22
C ARG A 111 -18.48 -3.04 12.75
N ALA A 112 -19.37 -3.74 13.45
CA ALA A 112 -19.43 -3.70 14.90
C ALA A 112 -18.18 -4.31 15.56
N ALA A 113 -17.76 -5.49 15.10
CA ALA A 113 -16.56 -6.17 15.59
C ALA A 113 -15.29 -5.36 15.32
N PHE A 114 -15.19 -4.76 14.13
CA PHE A 114 -14.08 -3.89 13.78
C PHE A 114 -13.98 -2.66 14.70
N LEU A 115 -15.12 -2.00 14.98
CA LEU A 115 -15.14 -0.84 15.87
C LEU A 115 -14.76 -1.20 17.31
N LEU A 116 -15.17 -2.36 17.81
CA LEU A 116 -14.75 -2.85 19.13
C LEU A 116 -13.23 -3.07 19.17
N ALA A 117 -12.68 -3.82 18.21
CA ALA A 117 -11.25 -4.07 18.13
C ALA A 117 -10.43 -2.76 18.03
N LEU A 118 -10.93 -1.78 17.28
CA LEU A 118 -10.27 -0.48 17.16
C LEU A 118 -10.29 0.31 18.48
N ARG A 119 -11.40 0.25 19.24
CA ARG A 119 -11.49 0.91 20.56
C ARG A 119 -10.47 0.36 21.53
N ASP A 120 -10.24 -0.95 21.54
CA ASP A 120 -9.28 -1.58 22.44
C ASP A 120 -7.84 -1.11 22.15
N VAL A 121 -7.49 -0.93 20.87
CA VAL A 121 -6.19 -0.38 20.47
C VAL A 121 -6.04 1.08 20.89
N VAL A 122 -7.08 1.90 20.69
CA VAL A 122 -7.04 3.32 21.07
C VAL A 122 -7.00 3.49 22.59
N ALA A 123 -7.71 2.64 23.34
CA ALA A 123 -7.70 2.67 24.80
C ALA A 123 -6.36 2.20 25.39
N ALA A 124 -5.62 1.36 24.67
CA ALA A 124 -4.33 0.84 25.08
C ALA A 124 -3.15 1.79 24.82
N GLU A 125 -3.31 2.86 24.03
CA GLU A 125 -2.27 3.88 23.84
C GLU A 125 -2.13 4.73 25.12
N PRO A 126 -1.01 4.62 25.87
CA PRO A 126 -0.79 5.47 27.02
C PRO A 126 -0.48 6.88 26.50
N VAL A 127 -1.35 7.85 26.85
CA VAL A 127 -1.07 9.28 26.66
C VAL A 127 0.32 9.56 27.26
N PRO A 128 1.29 10.07 26.49
CA PRO A 128 2.58 10.44 27.06
C PRO A 128 2.32 11.58 28.03
N GLN A 129 2.46 11.30 29.33
CA GLN A 129 2.48 12.34 30.35
C GLN A 129 3.67 13.25 30.03
N GLN A 130 3.38 14.43 29.50
CA GLN A 130 4.32 15.54 29.45
C GLN A 130 4.61 15.92 30.90
N THR A 131 5.72 15.41 31.44
CA THR A 131 6.30 15.92 32.68
C THR A 131 6.75 17.36 32.42
N ALA A 132 6.05 18.28 33.06
CA ALA A 132 6.48 19.67 33.23
C ALA A 132 7.70 19.76 34.15
#